data_AF-A0A7T4T440-F1
#
_entry.id   AF-A0A7T4T440-F1
#
_cell.length_a   1.000
_cell.length_b   1.000
_cell.length_c   1.000
_cell.angle_alpha   90.00
_cell.angle_beta   90.00
_cell.angle_gamma   90.00
#
_symmetry.space_group_name_H-M   'P 1'
#
loop_
_entity.id
_entity.type
_entity.pdbx_description
1 polymer ?
#
loop_
_entity_poly.entity_id
_entity_poly.type
_entity_poly.pdbx_seq_one_letter_code
_entity_poly.pdbx_strand_id
1 'polypeptide(L)'
;MTETTPENTSAERRVAALGLATSVAEGEHAGTVLDVWYPSPRLSGDAEQTVRAALEAAAADDPARNITQRVVETVADLDAAPADAADAWLRLHALSHRLVRPNGLNLDGIFGHLANVAWTSAGPVLAAELEGLRLGLRARGPLTVYAVDKFPRMVDYIVPSGVRIGDADRVRLGAHLAEGTTVMHEGFVNFNAGTLGAAMVEGRISQGVVIGDHTDVGGGASIMGTLSGGGTQRITLGERVLLGANAGVGISLGDDCVVEAGLYVTAGTRVTVCTEAGADVVKAVDLSGTPGLLFRRNSQTGTVEAIARSGGQVELNTALHQN
;
A
#
# COMPACT_ATOMS: atom_id res chain seq x y z
N MET A 1 -11.24 -34.32 40.73
CA MET A 1 -10.55 -33.07 40.40
C MET A 1 -10.32 -33.08 38.90
N THR A 2 -11.24 -32.49 38.15
CA THR A 2 -11.14 -32.30 36.71
C THR A 2 -10.45 -30.96 36.49
N GLU A 3 -9.19 -31.00 36.09
CA GLU A 3 -8.46 -29.82 35.61
C GLU A 3 -9.05 -29.39 34.27
N THR A 4 -9.77 -28.27 34.32
CA THR A 4 -10.18 -27.49 33.16
C THR A 4 -8.95 -26.96 32.44
N THR A 5 -8.73 -27.44 31.23
CA THR A 5 -7.82 -26.83 30.26
C THR A 5 -8.29 -25.39 30.01
N PRO A 6 -7.45 -24.36 30.14
CA PRO A 6 -7.87 -23.00 29.83
C PRO A 6 -8.22 -22.91 28.35
N GLU A 7 -9.44 -22.43 28.07
CA GLU A 7 -9.86 -22.01 26.74
C GLU A 7 -8.82 -21.04 26.19
N ASN A 8 -8.25 -21.38 25.04
CA ASN A 8 -7.34 -20.53 24.30
C ASN A 8 -8.16 -19.36 23.76
N THR A 9 -8.32 -18.31 24.56
CA THR A 9 -8.86 -17.02 24.12
C THR A 9 -8.07 -16.59 22.89
N SER A 10 -8.77 -16.27 21.81
CA SER A 10 -8.22 -15.67 20.59
C SER A 10 -7.03 -14.76 20.93
N ALA A 11 -5.81 -15.15 20.53
CA ALA A 11 -4.66 -14.28 20.71
C ALA A 11 -4.98 -12.94 20.04
N GLU A 12 -5.14 -11.89 20.85
CA GLU A 12 -5.63 -10.60 20.40
C GLU A 12 -4.69 -10.10 19.30
N ARG A 13 -5.22 -9.89 18.09
CA ARG A 13 -4.47 -9.38 16.94
C ARG A 13 -4.17 -7.91 17.17
N ARG A 14 -3.18 -7.64 18.02
CA ARG A 14 -2.78 -6.29 18.41
C ARG A 14 -1.38 -5.96 17.95
N VAL A 15 -1.15 -4.70 17.63
CA VAL A 15 0.19 -4.13 17.49
C VAL A 15 0.39 -3.06 18.56
N ALA A 16 1.55 -3.03 19.18
CA ALA A 16 1.90 -2.04 20.19
C ALA A 16 3.25 -1.41 19.90
N ALA A 17 3.42 -0.13 20.26
CA ALA A 17 4.68 0.59 20.09
C ALA A 17 4.77 1.84 20.99
N LEU A 18 6.00 2.20 21.33
CA LEU A 18 6.33 3.58 21.71
C LEU A 18 6.70 4.36 20.45
N GLY A 19 6.23 5.60 20.37
CA GLY A 19 6.51 6.49 19.25
C GLY A 19 6.72 7.94 19.67
N LEU A 20 7.27 8.74 18.77
CA LEU A 20 7.42 10.19 18.90
C LEU A 20 6.34 10.87 18.07
N ALA A 21 5.36 11.47 18.72
CA ALA A 21 4.28 12.19 18.07
C ALA A 21 4.64 13.66 17.89
N THR A 22 4.45 14.20 16.68
CA THR A 22 4.49 15.64 16.41
C THR A 22 3.08 16.17 16.30
N SER A 23 2.73 17.17 17.10
CA SER A 23 1.39 17.78 17.09
C SER A 23 1.48 19.31 17.03
N VAL A 24 0.43 19.95 16.53
CA VAL A 24 0.30 21.42 16.58
C VAL A 24 0.29 21.87 18.05
N ALA A 25 1.14 22.83 18.40
CA ALA A 25 1.32 23.27 19.79
C ALA A 25 0.20 24.21 20.25
N GLU A 26 -0.09 25.24 19.46
CA GLU A 26 -1.00 26.33 19.84
C GLU A 26 -1.95 26.73 18.70
N GLY A 27 -3.00 27.50 19.04
CA GLY A 27 -3.95 28.04 18.07
C GLY A 27 -5.20 27.19 17.86
N GLU A 28 -5.94 27.48 16.77
CA GLU A 28 -7.22 26.82 16.44
C GLU A 28 -7.07 25.30 16.26
N HIS A 29 -5.90 24.86 15.78
CA HIS A 29 -5.62 23.46 15.46
C HIS A 29 -4.77 22.76 16.53
N ALA A 30 -4.58 23.37 17.72
CA ALA A 30 -3.78 22.80 18.80
C ALA A 30 -4.18 21.36 19.13
N GLY A 31 -3.18 20.48 19.30
CA GLY A 31 -3.37 19.04 19.54
C GLY A 31 -3.60 18.20 18.28
N THR A 32 -3.69 18.81 17.08
CA THR A 32 -3.74 18.05 15.83
C THR A 32 -2.43 17.30 15.64
N VAL A 33 -2.49 15.96 15.62
CA VAL A 33 -1.34 15.09 15.35
C VAL A 33 -0.99 15.19 13.87
N LEU A 34 0.24 15.64 13.58
CA LEU A 34 0.78 15.73 12.24
C LEU A 34 1.40 14.39 11.82
N ASP A 35 2.20 13.80 12.71
CA ASP A 35 2.76 12.47 12.53
C ASP A 35 3.07 11.76 13.84
N VAL A 36 3.28 10.45 13.76
CA VAL A 36 3.89 9.67 14.83
C VAL A 36 4.88 8.69 14.22
N TRP A 37 6.13 8.74 14.68
CA TRP A 37 7.17 7.78 14.29
C TRP A 37 7.31 6.67 15.33
N TYR A 38 7.12 5.42 14.91
CA TYR A 38 7.25 4.23 15.75
C TYR A 38 8.48 3.42 15.33
N PRO A 39 9.63 3.52 16.02
CA PRO A 39 10.85 2.84 15.60
C PRO A 39 10.80 1.31 15.71
N SER A 40 10.06 0.78 16.68
CA SER A 40 10.04 -0.65 17.01
C SER A 40 8.62 -1.15 17.33
N PRO A 41 7.68 -1.14 16.37
CA PRO A 41 6.36 -1.74 16.56
C PRO A 41 6.45 -3.25 16.73
N ARG A 42 5.57 -3.83 17.56
CA ARG A 42 5.54 -5.27 17.85
C ARG A 42 4.15 -5.84 17.67
N LEU A 43 4.03 -6.94 16.94
CA LEU A 43 2.80 -7.71 16.81
C LEU A 43 2.66 -8.66 18.01
N SER A 44 1.47 -8.72 18.60
CA SER A 44 1.12 -9.65 19.69
C SER A 44 2.08 -9.59 20.89
N GLY A 45 2.39 -8.38 21.35
CA GLY A 45 3.19 -8.12 22.55
C GLY A 45 3.12 -6.66 22.99
N ASP A 46 3.78 -6.34 24.10
CA ASP A 46 3.85 -4.98 24.63
C ASP A 46 4.82 -4.10 23.84
N ALA A 47 4.66 -2.79 23.99
CA ALA A 47 5.56 -1.81 23.41
C ALA A 47 6.99 -1.99 23.95
N GLU A 48 7.99 -1.89 23.06
CA GLU A 48 9.40 -2.02 23.43
C GLU A 48 9.87 -0.83 24.29
N GLN A 49 10.06 -1.04 25.58
CA GLN A 49 10.38 0.05 26.52
C GLN A 49 11.82 0.56 26.41
N THR A 50 12.74 -0.20 25.79
CA THR A 50 14.16 0.16 25.65
C THR A 50 14.37 1.42 24.81
N VAL A 51 13.45 1.76 23.91
CA VAL A 51 13.54 2.97 23.07
C VAL A 51 13.07 4.25 23.78
N ARG A 52 12.38 4.14 24.92
CA ARG A 52 11.75 5.29 25.61
C ARG A 52 12.71 6.44 25.87
N ALA A 53 13.84 6.16 26.51
CA ALA A 53 14.81 7.19 26.89
C ALA A 53 15.38 7.92 25.66
N ALA A 54 15.58 7.21 24.55
CA ALA A 54 16.05 7.82 23.30
C ALA A 54 14.99 8.71 22.66
N LEU A 55 13.71 8.29 22.69
CA LEU A 55 12.59 9.09 22.19
C LEU A 55 12.37 10.35 23.04
N GLU A 56 12.44 10.23 24.37
CA GLU A 56 12.33 11.36 25.30
C GLU A 56 13.47 12.36 25.11
N ALA A 57 14.70 11.88 24.86
CA ALA A 57 15.84 12.73 24.57
C ALA A 57 15.75 13.43 23.20
N ALA A 58 15.07 12.81 22.22
CA ALA A 58 14.88 13.38 20.89
C ALA A 58 13.71 14.37 20.81
N ALA A 59 12.74 14.27 21.72
CA ALA A 59 11.55 15.12 21.73
C ALA A 59 11.93 16.61 21.90
N ALA A 60 11.56 17.43 20.92
CA ALA A 60 11.80 18.86 20.95
C ALA A 60 10.61 19.65 20.40
N ASP A 61 10.20 20.68 21.14
CA ASP A 61 9.23 21.66 20.66
C ASP A 61 9.89 22.61 19.65
N ASP A 62 9.15 23.04 18.64
CA ASP A 62 9.65 23.99 17.64
C ASP A 62 8.61 25.10 17.38
N PRO A 63 8.78 26.26 18.02
CA PRO A 63 7.88 27.39 17.85
C PRO A 63 7.76 27.91 16.41
N ALA A 64 8.81 27.80 15.57
CA ALA A 64 8.69 28.28 14.20
C ALA A 64 7.88 27.33 13.29
N ARG A 65 7.69 26.08 13.71
CA ARG A 65 6.76 25.14 13.08
C ARG A 65 5.39 25.11 13.78
N ASN A 66 5.25 25.81 14.91
CA ASN A 66 4.12 25.68 15.82
C ASN A 66 3.85 24.22 16.23
N ILE A 67 4.91 23.49 16.60
CA ILE A 67 4.78 22.07 16.99
C ILE A 67 5.32 21.77 18.37
N THR A 68 4.75 20.74 18.96
CA THR A 68 5.27 20.05 20.13
C THR A 68 5.52 18.58 19.81
N GLN A 69 6.55 17.98 20.43
CA GLN A 69 6.85 16.56 20.29
C GLN A 69 6.80 15.83 21.62
N ARG A 70 6.07 14.72 21.68
CA ARG A 70 5.89 13.94 22.91
C ARG A 70 5.98 12.45 22.63
N VAL A 71 6.49 11.69 23.59
CA VAL A 71 6.48 10.23 23.53
C VAL A 71 5.08 9.73 23.81
N VAL A 72 4.58 8.87 22.94
CA VAL A 72 3.28 8.22 23.07
C VAL A 72 3.45 6.71 23.10
N GLU A 73 2.58 6.04 23.85
CA GLU A 73 2.44 4.59 23.83
C GLU A 73 1.10 4.27 23.18
N THR A 74 1.12 3.41 22.17
CA THR A 74 -0.06 3.13 21.36
C THR A 74 -0.21 1.62 21.23
N VAL A 75 -1.45 1.16 21.43
CA VAL A 75 -1.87 -0.22 21.20
C VAL A 75 -3.07 -0.18 20.27
N ALA A 76 -2.99 -0.88 19.15
CA ALA A 76 -4.05 -0.95 18.16
C ALA A 76 -4.58 -2.38 18.05
N ASP A 77 -5.89 -2.55 18.17
CA ASP A 77 -6.61 -3.77 17.79
C ASP A 77 -6.79 -3.78 16.27
N LEU A 78 -6.16 -4.73 15.59
CA LEU A 78 -6.08 -4.78 14.13
C LEU A 78 -7.43 -5.11 13.47
N ASP A 79 -8.40 -5.66 14.20
CA ASP A 79 -9.72 -5.98 13.65
C ASP A 79 -10.71 -4.80 13.81
N ALA A 80 -10.49 -3.93 14.80
CA ALA A 80 -11.24 -2.68 14.96
C ALA A 80 -10.76 -1.57 14.01
N ALA A 81 -11.64 -0.63 13.66
CA ALA A 81 -11.25 0.59 12.94
C ALA A 81 -10.27 1.45 13.78
N PRO A 82 -9.41 2.27 13.15
CA PRO A 82 -8.50 3.15 13.90
C PRO A 82 -9.27 4.04 14.89
N ALA A 83 -8.81 4.09 16.13
CA ALA A 83 -9.46 4.90 17.16
C ALA A 83 -9.11 6.40 17.04
N ASP A 84 -7.85 6.69 16.69
CA ASP A 84 -7.31 8.03 16.59
C ASP A 84 -6.13 8.10 15.59
N ALA A 85 -5.46 9.25 15.53
CA ALA A 85 -4.31 9.47 14.66
C ALA A 85 -3.14 8.54 15.02
N ALA A 86 -2.81 8.37 16.30
CA ALA A 86 -1.69 7.56 16.74
C ALA A 86 -1.90 6.08 16.35
N ASP A 87 -3.11 5.56 16.55
CA ASP A 87 -3.52 4.24 16.07
C ASP A 87 -3.33 4.13 14.54
N ALA A 88 -3.85 5.08 13.77
CA ALA A 88 -3.71 5.09 12.30
C ALA A 88 -2.24 5.04 11.86
N TRP A 89 -1.36 5.85 12.47
CA TRP A 89 0.07 5.84 12.19
C TRP A 89 0.73 4.49 12.55
N LEU A 90 0.33 3.87 13.65
CA LEU A 90 0.84 2.57 14.07
C LEU A 90 0.47 1.45 13.08
N ARG A 91 -0.75 1.46 12.53
CA ARG A 91 -1.17 0.49 11.50
C ARG A 91 -0.36 0.62 10.21
N LEU A 92 -0.07 1.85 9.78
CA LEU A 92 0.78 2.08 8.61
C LEU A 92 2.21 1.58 8.85
N HIS A 93 2.76 1.79 10.05
CA HIS A 93 4.05 1.19 10.43
C HIS A 93 3.98 -0.34 10.44
N ALA A 94 2.91 -0.94 10.97
CA ALA A 94 2.76 -2.40 10.98
C ALA A 94 2.82 -3.03 9.57
N LEU A 95 2.24 -2.35 8.57
CA LEU A 95 2.34 -2.76 7.17
C LEU A 95 3.77 -2.60 6.63
N SER A 96 4.39 -1.43 6.81
CA SER A 96 5.72 -1.16 6.25
C SER A 96 6.85 -1.91 6.95
N HIS A 97 6.71 -2.24 8.23
CA HIS A 97 7.60 -3.15 8.96
C HIS A 97 7.39 -4.64 8.57
N ARG A 98 6.41 -4.95 7.71
CA ARG A 98 6.01 -6.31 7.32
C ARG A 98 5.53 -7.17 8.48
N LEU A 99 5.05 -6.56 9.57
CA LEU A 99 4.43 -7.27 10.69
C LEU A 99 3.06 -7.82 10.29
N VAL A 100 2.38 -7.09 9.40
CA VAL A 100 1.06 -7.44 8.88
C VAL A 100 1.09 -7.31 7.36
N ARG A 101 0.52 -8.29 6.66
CA ARG A 101 0.36 -8.23 5.20
C ARG A 101 -0.75 -7.24 4.83
N PRO A 102 -0.73 -6.66 3.61
CA PRO A 102 -1.85 -5.88 3.11
C PRO A 102 -3.18 -6.63 3.25
N ASN A 103 -4.24 -5.89 3.55
CA ASN A 103 -5.59 -6.39 3.85
C ASN A 103 -5.69 -7.25 5.13
N GLY A 104 -4.59 -7.36 5.90
CA GLY A 104 -4.56 -8.06 7.17
C GLY A 104 -4.95 -7.21 8.38
N LEU A 105 -5.23 -5.92 8.20
CA LEU A 105 -5.70 -5.04 9.29
C LEU A 105 -6.80 -4.09 8.79
N ASN A 106 -7.63 -3.63 9.71
CA ASN A 106 -8.71 -2.71 9.44
C ASN A 106 -8.18 -1.26 9.35
N LEU A 107 -8.53 -0.57 8.26
CA LEU A 107 -8.17 0.83 7.98
C LEU A 107 -9.40 1.67 7.63
N ASP A 108 -10.60 1.18 7.93
CA ASP A 108 -11.83 1.89 7.64
C ASP A 108 -11.81 3.27 8.33
N GLY A 109 -12.08 4.32 7.56
CA GLY A 109 -12.07 5.69 8.09
C GLY A 109 -10.69 6.32 8.30
N ILE A 110 -9.57 5.66 7.97
CA ILE A 110 -8.20 6.18 8.23
C ILE A 110 -7.98 7.63 7.76
N PHE A 111 -8.54 8.02 6.62
CA PHE A 111 -8.41 9.39 6.10
C PHE A 111 -8.94 10.48 7.05
N GLY A 112 -9.92 10.14 7.91
CA GLY A 112 -10.48 11.04 8.92
C GLY A 112 -9.56 11.27 10.11
N HIS A 113 -8.61 10.35 10.36
CA HIS A 113 -7.68 10.43 11.49
C HIS A 113 -6.35 11.11 11.13
N LEU A 114 -6.00 11.20 9.84
CA LEU A 114 -4.74 11.78 9.39
C LEU A 114 -4.90 13.26 9.01
N ALA A 115 -4.08 14.14 9.58
CA ALA A 115 -4.04 15.55 9.18
C ALA A 115 -3.46 15.71 7.76
N ASN A 116 -3.87 16.76 7.03
CA ASN A 116 -3.18 17.12 5.79
C ASN A 116 -1.92 17.92 6.15
N VAL A 117 -0.74 17.38 5.85
CA VAL A 117 0.54 17.91 6.32
C VAL A 117 1.38 18.42 5.16
N ALA A 118 2.05 19.54 5.35
CA ALA A 118 3.15 19.95 4.50
C ALA A 118 4.44 19.25 4.98
N TRP A 119 4.93 18.30 4.20
CA TRP A 119 6.16 17.56 4.46
C TRP A 119 7.34 18.41 3.99
N THR A 120 8.08 19.00 4.92
CA THR A 120 9.12 19.98 4.59
C THR A 120 10.52 19.52 4.99
N SER A 121 11.55 20.19 4.48
CA SER A 121 12.94 20.01 4.93
C SER A 121 13.16 20.34 6.41
N ALA A 122 12.21 21.02 7.07
CA ALA A 122 12.23 21.29 8.51
C ALA A 122 11.40 20.26 9.33
N GLY A 123 10.82 19.25 8.68
CA GLY A 123 9.87 18.31 9.28
C GLY A 123 8.40 18.64 8.95
N PRO A 124 7.44 17.96 9.61
CA PRO A 124 6.02 18.17 9.35
C PRO A 124 5.56 19.55 9.86
N VAL A 125 4.72 20.21 9.06
CA VAL A 125 4.02 21.45 9.39
C VAL A 125 2.56 21.29 8.97
N LEU A 126 1.61 21.78 9.77
CA LEU A 126 0.21 21.73 9.37
C LEU A 126 0.02 22.51 8.06
N ALA A 127 -0.56 21.87 7.04
CA ALA A 127 -0.63 22.47 5.70
C ALA A 127 -1.37 23.83 5.69
N ALA A 128 -2.38 23.98 6.55
CA ALA A 128 -3.16 25.21 6.68
C ALA A 128 -2.37 26.38 7.30
N GLU A 129 -1.35 26.10 8.12
CA GLU A 129 -0.55 27.12 8.83
C GLU A 129 0.75 27.49 8.09
N LEU A 130 1.10 26.72 7.06
CA LEU A 130 2.40 26.82 6.39
C LEU A 130 2.73 28.24 5.95
N GLU A 131 1.80 28.97 5.31
CA GLU A 131 2.10 30.32 4.79
C GLU A 131 2.37 31.34 5.91
N GLY A 132 1.69 31.22 7.06
CA GLY A 132 1.93 32.08 8.22
C GLY A 132 3.30 31.80 8.86
N LEU A 133 3.74 30.54 8.82
CA LEU A 133 5.01 30.10 9.42
C LEU A 133 6.20 30.19 8.44
N ARG A 134 5.94 30.28 7.13
CA ARG A 134 6.94 30.17 6.05
C ARG A 134 8.08 31.18 6.20
N LEU A 135 7.80 32.41 6.63
CA LEU A 135 8.83 33.44 6.82
C LEU A 135 9.79 33.05 7.95
N GLY A 136 9.27 32.60 9.09
CA GLY A 136 10.08 32.15 10.23
C GLY A 136 10.94 30.93 9.89
N LEU A 137 10.39 29.99 9.12
CA LEU A 137 11.13 28.84 8.63
C LEU A 137 12.24 29.24 7.64
N ARG A 138 11.96 30.16 6.70
CA ARG A 138 12.96 30.66 5.74
C ARG A 138 14.08 31.48 6.39
N ALA A 139 13.82 32.11 7.53
CA ALA A 139 14.86 32.79 8.29
C ALA A 139 15.97 31.85 8.78
N ARG A 140 15.69 30.53 8.86
CA ARG A 140 16.65 29.49 9.25
C ARG A 140 17.43 28.90 8.05
N GLY A 141 17.03 29.20 6.82
CA GLY A 141 17.64 28.68 5.59
C GLY A 141 16.61 28.35 4.50
N PRO A 142 17.05 27.75 3.38
CA PRO A 142 16.14 27.30 2.33
C PRO A 142 15.11 26.29 2.87
N LEU A 143 13.84 26.52 2.54
CA LEU A 143 12.74 25.63 2.87
C LEU A 143 12.23 24.95 1.60
N THR A 144 12.29 23.62 1.59
CA THR A 144 11.69 22.78 0.55
C THR A 144 10.43 22.14 1.09
N VAL A 145 9.36 22.15 0.30
CA VAL A 145 8.14 21.37 0.57
C VAL A 145 8.17 20.19 -0.38
N TYR A 146 8.32 18.99 0.15
CA TYR A 146 8.40 17.75 -0.62
C TYR A 146 7.00 17.31 -1.08
N ALA A 147 6.02 17.39 -0.19
CA ALA A 147 4.64 17.00 -0.45
C ALA A 147 3.66 17.77 0.44
N VAL A 148 2.41 17.84 0.01
CA VAL A 148 1.28 18.26 0.84
C VAL A 148 0.23 17.16 0.77
N ASP A 149 0.20 16.29 1.78
CA ASP A 149 -0.62 15.08 1.78
C ASP A 149 -0.80 14.56 3.22
N LYS A 150 -1.79 13.67 3.40
CA LYS A 150 -2.04 12.92 4.63
C LYS A 150 -1.07 11.74 4.84
N PHE A 151 -0.44 11.26 3.76
CA PHE A 151 0.50 10.14 3.80
C PHE A 151 1.92 10.62 3.44
N PRO A 152 2.93 10.37 4.29
CA PRO A 152 4.31 10.68 3.97
C PRO A 152 4.96 9.58 3.13
N ARG A 153 6.23 9.81 2.80
CA ARG A 153 7.14 8.82 2.19
C ARG A 153 7.48 7.76 3.22
N MET A 154 7.44 6.49 2.84
CA MET A 154 7.71 5.35 3.74
C MET A 154 9.13 5.42 4.33
N VAL A 155 10.11 5.77 3.51
CA VAL A 155 11.54 5.72 3.86
C VAL A 155 11.95 6.73 4.93
N ASP A 156 11.14 7.76 5.16
CA ASP A 156 11.37 8.75 6.20
C ASP A 156 11.06 8.16 7.60
N TYR A 157 10.40 7.00 7.66
CA TYR A 157 10.01 6.28 8.89
C TYR A 157 10.69 4.91 9.01
N ILE A 158 10.73 4.15 7.91
CA ILE A 158 11.33 2.81 7.85
C ILE A 158 11.84 2.48 6.44
N VAL A 159 13.03 1.89 6.38
CA VAL A 159 13.56 1.22 5.20
C VAL A 159 13.60 -0.28 5.48
N PRO A 160 12.65 -1.07 4.94
CA PRO A 160 12.63 -2.52 5.14
C PRO A 160 13.91 -3.17 4.61
N SER A 161 14.37 -4.24 5.26
CA SER A 161 15.56 -4.96 4.79
C SER A 161 15.32 -5.64 3.43
N GLY A 162 16.37 -5.66 2.60
CA GLY A 162 16.39 -6.40 1.34
C GLY A 162 15.55 -5.80 0.21
N VAL A 163 15.24 -4.50 0.27
CA VAL A 163 14.49 -3.78 -0.78
C VAL A 163 15.35 -2.69 -1.44
N ARG A 164 15.00 -2.32 -2.68
CA ARG A 164 15.53 -1.14 -3.36
C ARG A 164 14.40 -0.25 -3.83
N ILE A 165 14.57 1.06 -3.68
CA ILE A 165 13.60 2.07 -4.10
C ILE A 165 14.38 3.15 -4.86
N GLY A 166 14.13 3.26 -6.17
CA GLY A 166 14.84 4.22 -7.04
C GLY A 166 14.41 5.66 -6.78
N ASP A 167 13.11 5.90 -6.66
CA ASP A 167 12.54 7.18 -6.22
C ASP A 167 11.60 6.93 -5.04
N ALA A 168 12.03 7.36 -3.85
CA ALA A 168 11.30 7.12 -2.62
C ALA A 168 10.10 8.05 -2.41
N ASP A 169 9.91 9.08 -3.26
CA ASP A 169 8.72 9.92 -3.26
C ASP A 169 7.46 9.12 -3.65
N ARG A 170 7.65 7.96 -4.29
CA ARG A 170 6.59 7.14 -4.87
C ARG A 170 6.17 5.94 -4.01
N VAL A 171 6.68 5.82 -2.80
CA VAL A 171 6.30 4.76 -1.86
C VAL A 171 5.76 5.38 -0.59
N ARG A 172 4.45 5.28 -0.38
CA ARG A 172 3.79 5.83 0.80
C ARG A 172 4.04 4.97 2.03
N LEU A 173 4.11 5.59 3.21
CA LEU A 173 4.03 4.85 4.47
C LEU A 173 2.74 4.01 4.49
N GLY A 174 2.86 2.76 4.92
CA GLY A 174 1.81 1.75 4.80
C GLY A 174 1.94 0.86 3.57
N ALA A 175 2.87 1.13 2.64
CA ALA A 175 3.25 0.16 1.61
C ALA A 175 3.98 -1.04 2.25
N HIS A 176 3.74 -2.23 1.74
CA HIS A 176 4.39 -3.47 2.16
C HIS A 176 5.30 -3.99 1.05
N LEU A 177 6.62 -3.91 1.23
CA LEU A 177 7.61 -4.37 0.25
C LEU A 177 8.35 -5.59 0.79
N ALA A 178 8.02 -6.78 0.29
CA ALA A 178 8.72 -8.01 0.64
C ALA A 178 10.20 -7.98 0.22
N GLU A 179 11.03 -8.77 0.90
CA GLU A 179 12.45 -8.91 0.57
C GLU A 179 12.64 -9.34 -0.90
N GLY A 180 13.64 -8.78 -1.57
CA GLY A 180 13.87 -8.96 -3.00
C GLY A 180 13.10 -7.98 -3.90
N THR A 181 12.20 -7.18 -3.34
CA THR A 181 11.46 -6.16 -4.12
C THR A 181 12.36 -5.02 -4.56
N THR A 182 12.25 -4.65 -5.84
CA THR A 182 12.81 -3.42 -6.39
C THR A 182 11.69 -2.54 -6.92
N VAL A 183 11.52 -1.35 -6.36
CA VAL A 183 10.66 -0.30 -6.92
C VAL A 183 11.56 0.64 -7.73
N MET A 184 11.40 0.66 -9.05
CA MET A 184 12.14 1.57 -9.94
C MET A 184 11.47 2.96 -9.96
N HIS A 185 12.11 3.93 -10.60
CA HIS A 185 11.70 5.34 -10.58
C HIS A 185 10.27 5.63 -11.06
N GLU A 186 9.71 4.82 -11.97
CA GLU A 186 8.29 4.98 -12.39
C GLU A 186 7.34 4.21 -11.46
N GLY A 187 7.88 3.22 -10.73
CA GLY A 187 7.15 2.42 -9.78
C GLY A 187 6.47 3.26 -8.70
N PHE A 188 5.25 2.89 -8.34
CA PHE A 188 4.50 3.52 -7.25
C PHE A 188 3.79 2.46 -6.43
N VAL A 189 3.87 2.57 -5.10
CA VAL A 189 3.17 1.66 -4.19
C VAL A 189 2.42 2.49 -3.14
N ASN A 190 1.10 2.31 -3.11
CA ASN A 190 0.23 2.99 -2.15
C ASN A 190 0.23 2.29 -0.78
N PHE A 191 -0.44 2.90 0.20
CA PHE A 191 -0.64 2.25 1.50
C PHE A 191 -1.56 1.02 1.37
N ASN A 192 -1.40 0.07 2.30
CA ASN A 192 -2.14 -1.20 2.32
C ASN A 192 -2.09 -1.93 0.97
N ALA A 193 -0.91 -1.90 0.34
CA ALA A 193 -0.64 -2.48 -0.95
C ALA A 193 0.83 -2.87 -1.05
N GLY A 194 1.18 -3.67 -2.05
CA GLY A 194 2.56 -3.98 -2.39
C GLY A 194 2.80 -5.44 -2.70
N THR A 195 3.95 -5.95 -2.28
CA THR A 195 4.52 -7.21 -2.76
C THR A 195 4.58 -8.24 -1.64
N LEU A 196 4.31 -9.52 -1.95
CA LEU A 196 4.42 -10.65 -1.02
C LEU A 196 5.71 -11.48 -1.18
N GLY A 197 6.49 -11.20 -2.23
CA GLY A 197 7.78 -11.83 -2.51
C GLY A 197 8.70 -10.90 -3.31
N ALA A 198 9.71 -11.48 -3.95
CA ALA A 198 10.59 -10.73 -4.85
C ALA A 198 9.80 -10.24 -6.06
N ALA A 199 10.00 -8.99 -6.48
CA ALA A 199 9.24 -8.39 -7.55
C ALA A 199 9.98 -7.20 -8.17
N MET A 200 9.82 -7.01 -9.48
CA MET A 200 10.20 -5.76 -10.14
C MET A 200 8.97 -4.86 -10.28
N VAL A 201 9.00 -3.68 -9.65
CA VAL A 201 7.89 -2.72 -9.68
C VAL A 201 8.33 -1.46 -10.40
N GLU A 202 7.98 -1.38 -11.68
CA GLU A 202 8.19 -0.23 -12.56
C GLU A 202 6.87 0.42 -12.96
N GLY A 203 5.74 -0.01 -12.39
CA GLY A 203 4.41 0.57 -12.60
C GLY A 203 3.68 0.89 -11.30
N ARG A 204 2.37 1.14 -11.38
CA ARG A 204 1.57 1.66 -10.26
C ARG A 204 0.74 0.57 -9.59
N ILE A 205 1.04 0.30 -8.32
CA ILE A 205 0.27 -0.59 -7.43
C ILE A 205 -0.68 0.28 -6.58
N SER A 206 -1.97 0.22 -6.91
CA SER A 206 -3.00 0.98 -6.20
C SER A 206 -3.26 0.46 -4.79
N GLN A 207 -3.95 1.27 -3.96
CA GLN A 207 -4.34 0.90 -2.60
C GLN A 207 -5.14 -0.42 -2.59
N GLY A 208 -4.79 -1.32 -1.68
CA GLY A 208 -5.45 -2.63 -1.52
C GLY A 208 -4.93 -3.72 -2.45
N VAL A 209 -4.15 -3.36 -3.48
CA VAL A 209 -3.60 -4.30 -4.46
C VAL A 209 -2.41 -5.06 -3.87
N VAL A 210 -2.39 -6.36 -4.12
CA VAL A 210 -1.31 -7.25 -3.72
C VAL A 210 -0.77 -7.98 -4.93
N ILE A 211 0.56 -8.02 -5.05
CA ILE A 211 1.25 -8.80 -6.08
C ILE A 211 2.06 -9.95 -5.47
N GLY A 212 1.98 -11.12 -6.08
CA GLY A 212 2.68 -12.33 -5.68
C GLY A 212 4.17 -12.31 -5.99
N ASP A 213 4.83 -13.42 -5.67
CA ASP A 213 6.26 -13.61 -5.85
C ASP A 213 6.67 -13.72 -7.31
N HIS A 214 7.86 -13.20 -7.65
CA HIS A 214 8.41 -13.10 -9.00
C HIS A 214 7.50 -12.41 -10.03
N THR A 215 6.61 -11.52 -9.59
CA THR A 215 5.74 -10.74 -10.48
C THR A 215 6.40 -9.42 -10.87
N ASP A 216 6.42 -9.15 -12.17
CA ASP A 216 7.03 -7.96 -12.78
C ASP A 216 5.93 -7.02 -13.28
N VAL A 217 5.91 -5.80 -12.73
CA VAL A 217 5.02 -4.72 -13.13
C VAL A 217 5.82 -3.76 -14.00
N GLY A 218 5.74 -3.91 -15.32
CA GLY A 218 6.57 -3.16 -16.27
C GLY A 218 6.33 -1.65 -16.25
N GLY A 219 7.31 -0.91 -16.81
CA GLY A 219 7.35 0.56 -16.83
C GLY A 219 6.04 1.22 -17.22
N GLY A 220 5.43 2.03 -16.35
CA GLY A 220 4.19 2.74 -16.69
C GLY A 220 2.91 1.91 -16.56
N ALA A 221 3.02 0.64 -16.19
CA ALA A 221 1.85 -0.23 -16.07
C ALA A 221 0.89 0.25 -14.96
N SER A 222 -0.40 -0.06 -15.12
CA SER A 222 -1.47 0.38 -14.23
C SER A 222 -2.20 -0.81 -13.61
N ILE A 223 -2.19 -0.94 -12.29
CA ILE A 223 -3.06 -1.89 -11.60
C ILE A 223 -4.17 -1.13 -10.91
N MET A 224 -5.40 -1.33 -11.37
CA MET A 224 -6.56 -0.55 -10.95
C MET A 224 -6.87 -0.76 -9.47
N GLY A 225 -6.97 0.33 -8.69
CA GLY A 225 -7.51 0.27 -7.34
C GLY A 225 -9.03 0.34 -7.34
N THR A 226 -9.65 -0.03 -6.22
CA THR A 226 -11.11 0.09 -5.98
C THR A 226 -11.65 1.50 -6.25
N LEU A 227 -10.84 2.54 -6.03
CA LEU A 227 -11.20 3.95 -6.25
C LEU A 227 -11.18 4.40 -7.73
N SER A 228 -10.73 3.55 -8.66
CA SER A 228 -10.51 3.94 -10.06
C SER A 228 -11.71 3.66 -10.98
N GLY A 229 -12.90 3.41 -10.42
CA GLY A 229 -14.17 3.40 -11.16
C GLY A 229 -14.64 2.05 -11.72
N GLY A 230 -14.05 0.91 -11.34
CA GLY A 230 -14.39 -0.40 -11.90
C GLY A 230 -15.03 -1.44 -10.97
N GLY A 231 -15.30 -1.13 -9.70
CA GLY A 231 -16.01 -2.03 -8.78
C GLY A 231 -15.46 -2.05 -7.35
N THR A 232 -16.04 -2.90 -6.51
CA THR A 232 -15.65 -3.13 -5.10
C THR A 232 -14.59 -4.23 -4.94
N GLN A 233 -14.22 -4.92 -6.03
CA GLN A 233 -13.29 -6.04 -5.99
C GLN A 233 -11.85 -5.56 -5.77
N ARG A 234 -11.15 -6.22 -4.85
CA ARG A 234 -9.73 -5.98 -4.59
C ARG A 234 -8.91 -6.78 -5.60
N ILE A 235 -8.16 -6.10 -6.44
CA ILE A 235 -7.32 -6.73 -7.46
C ILE A 235 -6.09 -7.36 -6.81
N THR A 236 -5.81 -8.60 -7.20
CA THR A 236 -4.59 -9.33 -6.85
C THR A 236 -3.91 -9.83 -8.13
N LEU A 237 -2.59 -9.76 -8.16
CA LEU A 237 -1.79 -10.47 -9.16
C LEU A 237 -1.12 -11.65 -8.47
N GLY A 238 -1.23 -12.84 -9.06
CA GLY A 238 -0.57 -14.05 -8.59
C GLY A 238 0.95 -13.98 -8.69
N GLU A 239 1.57 -15.14 -8.72
CA GLU A 239 3.01 -15.32 -8.87
C GLU A 239 3.44 -15.36 -10.35
N ARG A 240 4.67 -14.94 -10.65
CA ARG A 240 5.27 -15.01 -12.00
C ARG A 240 4.42 -14.32 -13.08
N VAL A 241 3.67 -13.28 -12.69
CA VAL A 241 2.89 -12.45 -13.61
C VAL A 241 3.82 -11.43 -14.27
N LEU A 242 3.62 -11.18 -15.56
CA LEU A 242 4.32 -10.11 -16.27
C LEU A 242 3.31 -9.11 -16.85
N LEU A 243 3.28 -7.90 -16.31
CA LEU A 243 2.61 -6.78 -16.96
C LEU A 243 3.61 -6.06 -17.86
N GLY A 244 3.34 -6.04 -19.17
CA GLY A 244 4.15 -5.28 -20.11
C GLY A 244 4.15 -3.77 -19.79
N ALA A 245 5.17 -3.06 -20.29
CA ALA A 245 5.24 -1.61 -20.13
C ALA A 245 3.97 -0.92 -20.66
N ASN A 246 3.47 0.08 -19.93
CA ASN A 246 2.23 0.80 -20.21
C ASN A 246 0.98 -0.09 -20.35
N ALA A 247 1.03 -1.35 -19.91
CA ALA A 247 -0.15 -2.18 -19.79
C ALA A 247 -1.07 -1.70 -18.66
N GLY A 248 -2.28 -2.23 -18.59
CA GLY A 248 -3.14 -1.99 -17.45
C GLY A 248 -4.10 -3.14 -17.19
N VAL A 249 -4.47 -3.34 -15.93
CA VAL A 249 -5.41 -4.38 -15.52
C VAL A 249 -6.43 -3.83 -14.53
N GLY A 250 -7.69 -4.15 -14.82
CA GLY A 250 -8.86 -3.90 -14.00
C GLY A 250 -9.53 -5.17 -13.48
N ILE A 251 -8.83 -6.32 -13.54
CA ILE A 251 -9.23 -7.63 -13.02
C ILE A 251 -8.06 -8.24 -12.23
N SER A 252 -8.33 -9.23 -11.38
CA SER A 252 -7.25 -10.04 -10.80
C SER A 252 -6.64 -10.96 -11.86
N LEU A 253 -5.33 -11.23 -11.74
CA LEU A 253 -4.64 -12.21 -12.57
C LEU A 253 -4.19 -13.37 -11.69
N GLY A 254 -4.41 -14.61 -12.16
CA GLY A 254 -3.82 -15.78 -11.54
C GLY A 254 -2.31 -15.87 -11.81
N ASP A 255 -1.70 -16.94 -11.33
CA ASP A 255 -0.28 -17.18 -11.54
C ASP A 255 0.07 -17.29 -13.03
N ASP A 256 1.31 -16.99 -13.38
CA ASP A 256 1.88 -17.18 -14.71
C ASP A 256 1.11 -16.45 -15.83
N CYS A 257 0.39 -15.37 -15.53
CA CYS A 257 -0.27 -14.54 -16.53
C CYS A 257 0.67 -13.52 -17.19
N VAL A 258 0.36 -13.11 -18.41
CA VAL A 258 1.06 -12.04 -19.13
C VAL A 258 0.05 -11.08 -19.73
N VAL A 259 0.31 -9.78 -19.62
CA VAL A 259 -0.42 -8.75 -20.36
C VAL A 259 0.55 -8.03 -21.28
N GLU A 260 0.24 -8.00 -22.56
CA GLU A 260 1.03 -7.31 -23.57
C GLU A 260 1.25 -5.83 -23.21
N ALA A 261 2.43 -5.30 -23.55
CA ALA A 261 2.74 -3.89 -23.42
C ALA A 261 1.69 -3.01 -24.14
N GLY A 262 1.26 -1.93 -23.49
CA GLY A 262 0.27 -0.99 -24.02
C GLY A 262 -1.18 -1.51 -24.05
N LEU A 263 -1.46 -2.74 -23.62
CA LEU A 263 -2.81 -3.26 -23.50
C LEU A 263 -3.39 -2.96 -22.12
N TYR A 264 -4.55 -2.28 -22.09
CA TYR A 264 -5.36 -2.15 -20.88
C TYR A 264 -6.54 -3.13 -20.91
N VAL A 265 -6.57 -4.07 -19.98
CA VAL A 265 -7.66 -5.04 -19.76
C VAL A 265 -8.55 -4.56 -18.63
N THR A 266 -9.65 -3.90 -18.95
CA THR A 266 -10.68 -3.50 -17.96
C THR A 266 -11.63 -4.67 -17.70
N ALA A 267 -12.34 -4.67 -16.56
CA ALA A 267 -13.34 -5.70 -16.24
C ALA A 267 -14.40 -5.90 -17.35
N GLY A 268 -14.79 -4.81 -18.05
CA GLY A 268 -15.77 -4.83 -19.12
C GLY A 268 -15.19 -5.11 -20.51
N THR A 269 -13.88 -5.22 -20.66
CA THR A 269 -13.24 -5.51 -21.96
C THR A 269 -13.78 -6.84 -22.49
N ARG A 270 -14.25 -6.85 -23.75
CA ARG A 270 -14.63 -8.09 -24.45
C ARG A 270 -13.37 -8.78 -24.95
N VAL A 271 -13.18 -10.02 -24.54
CA VAL A 271 -11.98 -10.80 -24.81
C VAL A 271 -12.36 -12.03 -25.60
N THR A 272 -11.71 -12.22 -26.75
CA THR A 272 -11.81 -13.45 -27.53
C THR A 272 -10.91 -14.52 -26.90
N VAL A 273 -11.50 -15.62 -26.45
CA VAL A 273 -10.82 -16.76 -25.85
C VAL A 273 -10.85 -17.92 -26.84
N CYS A 274 -9.70 -18.51 -27.12
CA CYS A 274 -9.62 -19.70 -27.95
C CYS A 274 -9.83 -20.97 -27.10
N THR A 275 -10.89 -21.72 -27.38
CA THR A 275 -11.24 -22.99 -26.71
C THR A 275 -11.25 -24.16 -27.73
N GLU A 276 -11.44 -25.41 -27.26
CA GLU A 276 -11.61 -26.57 -28.16
C GLU A 276 -12.80 -26.44 -29.12
N ALA A 277 -13.88 -25.82 -28.65
CA ALA A 277 -15.10 -25.64 -29.41
C ALA A 277 -15.02 -24.48 -30.42
N GLY A 278 -13.94 -23.70 -30.38
CA GLY A 278 -13.74 -22.51 -31.20
C GLY A 278 -13.43 -21.26 -30.37
N ALA A 279 -13.52 -20.10 -30.99
CA ALA A 279 -13.35 -18.82 -30.32
C ALA A 279 -14.67 -18.37 -29.66
N ASP A 280 -14.63 -18.05 -28.37
CA ASP A 280 -15.75 -17.46 -27.63
C ASP A 280 -15.40 -16.04 -27.17
N VAL A 281 -16.40 -15.18 -26.94
CA VAL A 281 -16.22 -13.79 -26.50
C VAL A 281 -16.84 -13.59 -25.13
N VAL A 282 -15.98 -13.51 -24.12
CA VAL A 282 -16.36 -13.29 -22.72
C VAL A 282 -16.02 -11.87 -22.26
N LYS A 283 -16.48 -11.45 -21.08
CA LYS A 283 -15.93 -10.24 -20.45
C LYS A 283 -14.66 -10.62 -19.69
N ALA A 284 -13.69 -9.70 -19.62
CA ALA A 284 -12.44 -9.97 -18.93
C ALA A 284 -12.63 -10.30 -17.43
N VAL A 285 -13.68 -9.77 -16.79
CA VAL A 285 -14.02 -10.11 -15.40
C VAL A 285 -14.31 -11.61 -15.22
N ASP A 286 -14.82 -12.29 -16.24
CA ASP A 286 -15.10 -13.73 -16.21
C ASP A 286 -13.81 -14.58 -16.24
N LEU A 287 -12.68 -13.95 -16.58
CA LEU A 287 -11.32 -14.53 -16.60
C LEU A 287 -10.49 -14.12 -15.36
N SER A 288 -11.10 -13.39 -14.41
CA SER A 288 -10.40 -12.85 -13.26
C SER A 288 -9.85 -13.98 -12.37
N GLY A 289 -8.55 -13.95 -12.10
CA GLY A 289 -7.86 -14.95 -11.28
C GLY A 289 -7.49 -16.24 -12.01
N THR A 290 -7.88 -16.41 -13.27
CA THR A 290 -7.47 -17.57 -14.08
C THR A 290 -5.96 -17.52 -14.33
N PRO A 291 -5.19 -18.59 -14.02
CA PRO A 291 -3.75 -18.63 -14.23
C PRO A 291 -3.39 -18.90 -15.70
N GLY A 292 -2.14 -18.62 -16.07
CA GLY A 292 -1.54 -19.06 -17.34
C GLY A 292 -2.08 -18.37 -18.60
N LEU A 293 -2.77 -17.23 -18.46
CA LEU A 293 -3.32 -16.48 -19.59
C LEU A 293 -2.33 -15.44 -20.14
N LEU A 294 -2.23 -15.37 -21.47
CA LEU A 294 -1.65 -14.26 -22.21
C LEU A 294 -2.78 -13.39 -22.76
N PHE A 295 -2.88 -12.17 -22.26
CA PHE A 295 -3.72 -11.12 -22.84
C PHE A 295 -2.92 -10.32 -23.86
N ARG A 296 -3.42 -10.24 -25.09
CA ARG A 296 -2.80 -9.45 -26.17
C ARG A 296 -3.85 -8.76 -27.04
N ARG A 297 -3.45 -7.74 -27.78
CA ARG A 297 -4.23 -7.16 -28.87
C ARG A 297 -3.68 -7.68 -30.19
N ASN A 298 -4.55 -8.32 -30.95
CA ASN A 298 -4.22 -8.70 -32.32
C ASN A 298 -3.95 -7.43 -33.15
N SER A 299 -2.75 -7.27 -33.66
CA SER A 299 -2.33 -6.05 -34.35
C SER A 299 -2.95 -5.89 -35.75
N GLN A 300 -3.52 -6.96 -36.32
CA GLN A 300 -4.19 -6.89 -37.62
C GLN A 300 -5.68 -6.58 -37.48
N THR A 301 -6.34 -7.13 -36.46
CA THR A 301 -7.80 -6.99 -36.29
C THR A 301 -8.20 -5.99 -35.20
N GLY A 302 -7.29 -5.66 -34.29
CA GLY A 302 -7.56 -4.86 -33.09
C GLY A 302 -8.27 -5.62 -31.96
N THR A 303 -8.60 -6.90 -32.17
CA THR A 303 -9.28 -7.73 -31.18
C THR A 303 -8.41 -7.97 -29.95
N VAL A 304 -8.98 -7.86 -28.76
CA VAL A 304 -8.32 -8.29 -27.51
C VAL A 304 -8.55 -9.79 -27.34
N GLU A 305 -7.46 -10.54 -27.21
CA GLU A 305 -7.43 -11.99 -27.14
C GLU A 305 -6.86 -12.44 -25.79
N ALA A 306 -7.37 -13.56 -25.26
CA ALA A 306 -6.73 -14.31 -24.17
C ALA A 306 -6.39 -15.73 -24.65
N ILE A 307 -5.12 -16.10 -24.49
CA ILE A 307 -4.56 -17.37 -25.00
C ILE A 307 -3.82 -18.07 -23.86
N ALA A 308 -3.94 -19.38 -23.75
CA ALA A 308 -3.15 -20.16 -22.79
C ALA A 308 -1.65 -20.14 -23.15
N ARG A 309 -0.77 -19.98 -22.15
CA ARG A 309 0.69 -19.86 -22.34
C ARG A 309 1.43 -21.19 -22.46
N SER A 310 1.02 -22.20 -21.69
CA SER A 310 1.39 -23.59 -21.94
C SER A 310 0.46 -24.12 -23.01
N GLY A 311 0.91 -25.01 -23.91
CA GLY A 311 0.08 -25.55 -25.01
C GLY A 311 -1.18 -26.34 -24.62
N GLY A 312 -1.70 -26.16 -23.39
CA GLY A 312 -3.06 -26.51 -22.97
C GLY A 312 -4.05 -25.38 -23.29
N GLN A 313 -5.31 -25.57 -22.90
CA GLN A 313 -6.42 -24.69 -23.25
C GLN A 313 -6.87 -23.85 -22.06
N VAL A 314 -7.58 -22.77 -22.36
CA VAL A 314 -8.26 -21.97 -21.34
C VAL A 314 -9.52 -22.72 -20.92
N GLU A 315 -9.50 -23.34 -19.75
CA GLU A 315 -10.73 -23.87 -19.13
C GLU A 315 -11.54 -22.70 -18.60
N LEU A 316 -12.59 -22.31 -19.34
CA LEU A 316 -13.61 -21.40 -18.83
C LEU A 316 -14.41 -22.14 -17.75
N ASN A 317 -14.60 -21.48 -16.61
CA ASN A 317 -15.35 -22.05 -15.49
C ASN A 317 -16.75 -22.50 -16.00
N THR A 318 -17.08 -23.78 -15.82
CA THR A 318 -18.35 -24.36 -16.30
C THR A 318 -19.59 -23.68 -15.69
N ALA A 319 -19.42 -22.98 -14.56
CA ALA A 319 -20.45 -22.13 -13.96
C ALA A 319 -20.85 -20.92 -14.84
N LEU A 320 -20.01 -20.48 -15.77
CA LEU A 320 -20.31 -19.39 -16.71
C LEU A 320 -21.34 -19.78 -17.80
N HIS A 321 -21.61 -21.09 -17.95
CA HIS A 321 -22.52 -21.63 -18.96
C HIS A 321 -23.84 -22.15 -18.39
N GLN A 322 -24.10 -21.94 -17.09
CA GLN A 322 -25.38 -22.26 -16.46
C GLN A 322 -26.21 -20.97 -16.34
N ASN A 323 -27.24 -20.84 -17.19
CA ASN A 323 -28.28 -19.81 -17.08
C ASN A 323 -29.27 -20.14 -15.97
#